data_AF-A0A9E3XD67-F1
#
_entry.id   AF-A0A9E3XD67-F1
#
_cell.length_a   1.000
_cell.length_b   1.000
_cell.length_c   1.000
_cell.angle_alpha   90.00
_cell.angle_beta   90.00
_cell.angle_gamma   90.00
#
_symmetry.space_group_name_H-M   'P 1'
#
loop_
_entity.id
_entity.type
_entity.pdbx_description
1 polymer ?
#
loop_
_entity_poly.entity_id
_entity_poly.type
_entity_poly.pdbx_seq_one_letter_code
_entity_poly.pdbx_strand_id
1 'polypeptide(L)' 'MWDQRYNTPEYIYGKTPNDFLVEMIDRLPKGEVLSLAEGEGRNGVYLAQQGCRVTGVDSSAVALQKA' A
#
# COMPACT_ATOMS: atom_id res chain seq x y z
N MET A 1 -4.89 17.64 -6.49
CA MET A 1 -4.86 16.35 -7.24
C MET A 1 -3.79 15.47 -6.61
N TRP A 2 -3.99 14.15 -6.45
CA TRP A 2 -3.10 13.32 -5.60
C TRP A 2 -1.63 13.31 -6.06
N ASP A 3 -1.35 13.37 -7.36
CA ASP A 3 0.03 13.48 -7.86
C ASP A 3 0.79 14.68 -7.28
N GLN A 4 0.16 15.86 -7.22
CA GLN A 4 0.78 17.05 -6.64
C GLN A 4 1.11 16.87 -5.17
N ARG A 5 0.26 16.13 -4.44
CA ARG A 5 0.48 15.84 -3.03
C ARG A 5 1.70 14.94 -2.88
N TYR A 6 1.76 13.84 -3.64
CA TYR A 6 2.84 12.85 -3.55
C TYR A 6 4.15 13.25 -4.24
N ASN A 7 4.19 14.36 -4.98
CA ASN A 7 5.38 14.85 -5.67
C ASN A 7 6.38 15.53 -4.71
N THR A 8 6.87 14.74 -3.76
CA THR A 8 7.85 15.09 -2.75
C THR A 8 8.74 13.87 -2.50
N PRO A 9 10.01 13.98 -2.11
CA PRO A 9 10.87 12.81 -1.90
C PRO A 9 10.46 11.96 -0.67
N GLU A 10 9.76 12.55 0.29
CA GLU A 10 9.28 11.87 1.49
C GLU A 10 8.11 10.93 1.20
N TYR A 11 7.89 9.97 2.12
CA TYR A 11 6.65 9.19 2.19
C TYR A 11 5.68 9.93 3.11
N ILE A 12 4.58 10.43 2.54
CA ILE A 12 3.63 11.31 3.21
C ILE A 12 2.91 10.59 4.36
N TYR A 13 2.72 9.30 4.22
CA TYR A 13 2.11 8.44 5.24
C TYR A 13 3.12 7.50 5.91
N GLY A 14 4.43 7.73 5.70
CA GLY A 14 5.49 6.86 6.18
C GLY A 14 5.49 5.47 5.52
N LYS A 15 6.37 4.60 6.02
CA LYS A 15 6.60 3.25 5.47
C LYS A 15 6.02 2.12 6.31
N THR A 16 5.67 2.39 7.56
CA THR A 16 5.06 1.39 8.46
C THR A 16 3.62 1.12 8.00
N PRO A 17 3.19 -0.16 7.93
CA PRO A 17 1.82 -0.50 7.58
C PRO A 17 0.83 0.06 8.61
N ASN A 18 -0.44 0.11 8.23
CA ASN A 18 -1.51 0.45 9.16
C ASN A 18 -1.62 -0.61 10.29
N ASP A 19 -1.67 -0.18 11.54
CA ASP A 19 -1.76 -1.07 12.71
C ASP A 19 -2.97 -2.01 12.65
N PHE A 20 -4.13 -1.54 12.19
CA PHE A 20 -5.31 -2.39 12.03
C PHE A 20 -5.08 -3.50 10.99
N LEU A 21 -4.35 -3.21 9.91
CA LEU A 21 -4.01 -4.22 8.91
C LEU A 21 -3.09 -5.29 9.50
N VAL A 22 -2.14 -4.88 10.35
CA VAL A 22 -1.26 -5.79 11.08
C VAL A 22 -2.07 -6.68 12.03
N GLU A 23 -3.04 -6.12 12.75
CA GLU A 23 -3.90 -6.88 13.66
C GLU A 23 -4.80 -7.89 12.92
N MET A 24 -5.21 -7.58 11.68
CA MET A 24 -6.15 -8.41 10.91
C MET A 24 -5.48 -9.42 9.98
N ILE A 25 -4.17 -9.38 9.81
CA ILE A 25 -3.48 -10.17 8.79
C ILE A 25 -3.73 -11.67 8.89
N ASP A 26 -3.81 -12.22 10.10
CA ASP A 26 -4.02 -13.64 10.35
C ASP A 26 -5.46 -14.09 10.09
N ARG A 27 -6.39 -13.13 9.96
CA ARG A 27 -7.80 -13.38 9.63
C ARG A 27 -8.06 -13.32 8.13
N LEU A 28 -7.10 -12.85 7.34
CA LEU A 28 -7.23 -12.74 5.89
C LEU A 28 -6.78 -14.03 5.20
N PRO A 29 -7.51 -14.48 4.17
CA PRO A 29 -7.03 -15.60 3.36
C PRO A 29 -5.73 -15.22 2.66
N LYS A 30 -4.77 -16.14 2.61
CA LYS A 30 -3.55 -15.99 1.80
C LYS A 30 -3.90 -16.25 0.34
N GLY A 31 -3.45 -15.37 -0.56
CA GLY A 31 -3.76 -15.48 -1.98
C GLY A 31 -3.65 -14.13 -2.70
N GLU A 32 -4.50 -13.93 -3.70
CA GLU A 32 -4.56 -12.68 -4.47
C GLU A 32 -5.32 -11.60 -3.70
N VAL A 33 -4.73 -10.41 -3.60
CA VAL A 33 -5.30 -9.26 -2.89
C VAL A 33 -5.33 -8.06 -3.82
N LEU A 34 -6.49 -7.41 -3.93
CA LEU A 34 -6.64 -6.10 -4.57
C LEU A 34 -6.62 -5.02 -3.49
N SER A 35 -5.64 -4.12 -3.54
CA SER A 35 -5.54 -2.99 -2.62
C SER A 35 -5.90 -1.67 -3.32
N LEU A 36 -6.97 -1.04 -2.85
CA LEU A 36 -7.55 0.16 -3.44
C LEU A 36 -7.00 1.43 -2.77
N ALA A 37 -6.72 2.45 -3.58
CA ALA A 37 -6.11 3.70 -3.12
C ALA A 37 -4.81 3.45 -2.32
N GLU A 38 -3.93 2.63 -2.90
CA GLU A 38 -2.72 2.14 -2.23
C GLU A 38 -1.71 3.27 -1.92
N GLY A 39 -1.77 4.37 -2.66
CA GLY A 39 -0.82 5.47 -2.54
C GLY A 39 0.62 4.99 -2.73
N GLU A 40 1.45 5.23 -1.72
CA GLU A 40 2.90 4.96 -1.74
C GLU A 40 3.27 3.54 -1.27
N GLY A 41 2.31 2.61 -1.21
CA GLY A 41 2.61 1.16 -1.14
C GLY A 41 2.79 0.56 0.26
N ARG A 42 2.73 1.34 1.35
CA ARG A 42 3.09 0.84 2.70
C ARG A 42 2.30 -0.39 3.15
N ASN A 43 1.04 -0.50 2.73
CA ASN A 43 0.17 -1.62 3.10
C ASN A 43 0.32 -2.79 2.12
N GLY A 44 0.39 -2.49 0.82
CA GLY A 44 0.57 -3.48 -0.23
C GLY A 44 1.90 -4.23 -0.11
N VAL A 45 2.99 -3.52 0.20
CA VAL A 45 4.29 -4.13 0.48
C VAL A 45 4.22 -5.04 1.70
N TYR A 46 3.58 -4.60 2.79
CA TYR A 46 3.38 -5.44 3.96
C TYR A 46 2.58 -6.70 3.62
N LEU A 47 1.44 -6.59 2.95
CA LEU A 47 0.63 -7.73 2.50
C LEU A 47 1.45 -8.72 1.65
N ALA A 48 2.29 -8.21 0.76
CA ALA A 48 3.19 -9.05 -0.05
C ALA A 48 4.21 -9.80 0.80
N GLN A 49 4.81 -9.14 1.81
CA GLN A 49 5.71 -9.79 2.78
C GLN A 49 5.01 -10.88 3.59
N GLN A 50 3.70 -10.76 3.78
CA GLN A 50 2.87 -11.76 4.48
C GLN A 50 2.42 -12.92 3.57
N GLY A 51 2.96 -13.01 2.36
CA GLY A 51 2.72 -14.10 1.41
C GLY A 51 1.56 -13.88 0.45
N CYS A 52 0.95 -12.69 0.43
CA CYS A 52 -0.11 -12.36 -0.52
C CYS A 52 0.46 -11.95 -1.90
N ARG A 53 -0.26 -12.24 -2.98
CA ARG A 53 0.00 -11.67 -4.30
C ARG A 53 -0.84 -10.41 -4.45
N VAL A 54 -0.21 -9.25 -4.35
CA VAL A 54 -0.92 -7.96 -4.25
C VAL A 54 -0.97 -7.25 -5.59
N THR A 55 -2.16 -6.80 -5.98
CA THR A 55 -2.39 -5.81 -7.03
C THR A 55 -2.81 -4.50 -6.36
N GLY A 56 -1.93 -3.50 -6.35
CA GLY A 56 -2.23 -2.16 -5.86
C GLY A 56 -2.78 -1.27 -6.97
N VAL A 57 -3.79 -0.46 -6.67
CA VAL A 57 -4.33 0.56 -7.57
C VAL A 57 -4.44 1.88 -6.83
N ASP A 58 -4.01 2.95 -7.48
CA ASP A 58 -4.21 4.32 -7.02
C ASP A 58 -4.47 5.24 -8.21
N SER A 59 -5.18 6.33 -7.94
CA SER A 59 -5.39 7.41 -8.91
C SER A 59 -4.12 8.21 -9.22
N SER A 60 -3.08 8.10 -8.39
CA SER A 60 -1.82 8.80 -8.52
C SER A 60 -0.72 7.91 -9.08
N ALA A 61 -0.27 8.23 -10.30
CA ALA A 61 0.87 7.54 -10.90
C ALA A 61 2.17 7.84 -10.12
N VAL A 62 2.30 9.05 -9.55
CA VAL A 62 3.46 9.45 -8.75
C VAL A 62 3.56 8.63 -7.46
N ALA A 63 2.44 8.36 -6.80
CA ALA A 63 2.41 7.53 -5.60
C ALA A 63 2.82 6.08 -5.91
N LEU A 64 2.23 5.50 -6.97
CA LEU A 64 2.52 4.13 -7.41
C LEU A 64 3.99 3.93 -7.80
N GLN A 65 4.67 4.95 -8.34
CA GLN A 65 6.09 4.87 -8.68
C GLN A 65 7.02 4.79 -7.45
N LYS A 66 6.54 5.19 -6.26
CA LYS A 66 7.32 5.09 -5.00
C LYS A 66 7.13 3.78 -4.24
N ALA A 67 6.11 3.00 -4.63
CA ALA A 67 5.70 1.77 -3.95
C ALA A 67 6.72 0.64 -4.12
#